data_AF-A0A538CIT4-F1
#
_entry.id   AF-A0A538CIT4-F1
#
_cell.length_a   1.000
_cell.length_b   1.000
_cell.length_c   1.000
_cell.angle_alpha   90.00
_cell.angle_beta   90.00
_cell.angle_gamma   90.00
#
_symmetry.space_group_name_H-M   'P 1'
#
loop_
_entity.id
_entity.type
_entity.pdbx_description
1 polymer ?
#
loop_
_entity_poly.entity_id
_entity_poly.type
_entity_poly.pdbx_seq_one_letter_code
_entity_poly.pdbx_strand_id
1 'polypeptide(L)'
;MALGHASQRIVAALLAFAAACALTPAAARAAAPPSGRTVLLAFLPFDTRPSDNGIEEPSILDRLNFHPELSLGLVGATQGGYDETQTLLDITQGTRVSSAAYKPKRVPLLSYYQQGDMALFQGWLDARARADSAPADIVPGLLAQTIPGGGAYAGVSGRAQLESIPGANEAGRIGLVSIGKADDVATRAQRLLTKRRFVVAGLPTNAPGDTAVEQLIKHRAPNELLMVMQTPPQALAPQLLPIGIVGLGGPSNLTSDSTKLDGIVAGIDLAPTILNWLGLKTPDEMKGQQIKLDGPRDSLALETFNDRLKVVNGRRFPALETVLAAWLLLLLLLGLVADR
;
A
#
# COMPACT_ATOMS: atom_id res chain seq x y z
N MET A 1 17.06 -68.14 0.07
CA MET A 1 15.99 -67.24 -0.40
C MET A 1 16.11 -65.87 0.28
N ALA A 2 17.26 -65.18 0.12
CA ALA A 2 17.57 -63.95 0.87
C ALA A 2 18.47 -62.95 0.12
N LEU A 3 18.58 -63.05 -1.21
CA LEU A 3 19.36 -62.10 -2.04
C LEU A 3 18.50 -61.12 -2.86
N GLY A 4 17.17 -61.21 -2.81
CA GLY A 4 16.27 -60.38 -3.63
C GLY A 4 16.00 -58.96 -3.09
N HIS A 5 16.08 -58.75 -1.77
CA HIS A 5 15.63 -57.49 -1.15
C HIS A 5 16.70 -56.39 -1.09
N ALA A 6 17.98 -56.72 -1.17
CA ALA A 6 19.06 -55.74 -1.16
C ALA A 6 19.14 -54.97 -2.49
N SER A 7 18.93 -55.65 -3.62
CA SER A 7 18.93 -55.06 -4.96
C SER A 7 17.77 -54.08 -5.16
N GLN A 8 16.58 -54.41 -4.66
CA GLN A 8 15.40 -53.53 -4.79
C GLN A 8 15.53 -52.22 -3.99
N ARG A 9 16.19 -52.25 -2.83
CA ARG A 9 16.41 -51.04 -2.00
C ARG A 9 17.41 -50.08 -2.62
N ILE A 10 18.44 -50.60 -3.31
CA ILE A 10 19.45 -49.77 -3.99
C ILE A 10 18.83 -49.09 -5.22
N VAL A 11 18.00 -49.80 -5.99
CA VAL A 11 17.29 -49.22 -7.14
C VAL A 11 16.27 -48.16 -6.70
N ALA A 12 15.54 -48.40 -5.61
CA ALA A 12 14.61 -47.40 -5.06
C ALA A 12 15.34 -46.14 -4.54
N ALA A 13 16.50 -46.29 -3.91
CA ALA A 13 17.32 -45.16 -3.45
C ALA A 13 17.90 -44.34 -4.62
N LEU A 14 18.33 -45.00 -5.71
CA LEU A 14 18.82 -44.33 -6.91
C LEU A 14 17.70 -43.60 -7.68
N LEU A 15 16.49 -44.16 -7.72
CA LEU A 15 15.32 -43.49 -8.31
C LEU A 15 14.85 -42.30 -7.47
N ALA A 16 14.91 -42.39 -6.14
CA ALA A 16 14.62 -41.26 -5.25
C ALA A 16 15.66 -40.13 -5.37
N PHE A 17 16.93 -40.47 -5.56
CA PHE A 17 18.00 -39.48 -5.77
C PHE A 17 17.90 -38.82 -7.16
N ALA A 18 17.54 -39.59 -8.20
CA ALA A 18 17.27 -39.05 -9.53
C ALA A 18 16.02 -38.14 -9.57
N ALA A 19 14.98 -38.47 -8.78
CA ALA A 19 13.80 -37.61 -8.61
C ALA A 19 14.10 -36.34 -7.80
N ALA A 20 15.04 -36.39 -6.84
CA ALA A 20 15.46 -35.23 -6.07
C ALA A 20 16.36 -34.27 -6.88
N CYS A 21 17.16 -34.77 -7.83
CA CYS A 21 17.96 -33.93 -8.72
C CYS A 21 17.16 -33.27 -9.86
N ALA A 22 15.92 -33.70 -10.11
CA ALA A 22 15.02 -33.07 -11.09
C ALA A 22 14.24 -31.86 -10.51
N LEU A 23 14.35 -31.60 -9.21
CA LEU A 23 13.80 -30.41 -8.53
C LEU A 23 14.84 -29.28 -8.51
N THR A 24 15.40 -28.94 -9.66
CA THR A 24 16.13 -27.67 -9.80
C THR A 24 15.12 -26.53 -9.70
N PRO A 25 15.28 -25.54 -8.80
CA PRO A 25 14.46 -24.35 -8.86
C PRO A 25 14.67 -23.73 -10.22
N ALA A 26 13.58 -23.50 -10.96
CA ALA A 26 13.62 -22.83 -12.24
C ALA A 26 14.40 -21.53 -12.06
N ALA A 27 15.61 -21.48 -12.60
CA ALA A 27 16.40 -20.27 -12.69
C ALA A 27 15.50 -19.22 -13.32
N ALA A 28 15.36 -18.08 -12.64
CA ALA A 28 14.56 -16.95 -13.07
C ALA A 28 14.87 -16.66 -14.54
N ARG A 29 13.96 -17.08 -15.42
CA ARG A 29 14.08 -16.80 -16.84
C ARG A 29 14.03 -15.28 -16.96
N ALA A 30 15.10 -14.69 -17.48
CA ALA A 30 15.18 -13.26 -17.73
C ALA A 30 13.91 -12.87 -18.50
N ALA A 31 13.03 -12.15 -17.81
CA ALA A 31 11.74 -11.77 -18.37
C ALA A 31 12.02 -10.87 -19.57
N ALA A 32 11.39 -11.17 -20.71
CA ALA A 32 11.36 -10.24 -21.83
C ALA A 32 10.84 -8.88 -21.33
N PRO A 33 11.32 -7.75 -21.89
CA PRO A 33 10.83 -6.43 -21.51
C PRO A 33 9.29 -6.41 -21.62
N PRO A 34 8.59 -5.78 -20.67
CA PRO A 34 7.14 -5.83 -20.61
C PRO A 34 6.54 -5.13 -21.84
N SER A 35 6.13 -5.92 -22.84
CA SER A 35 5.31 -5.45 -23.94
C SER A 35 3.86 -5.36 -23.43
N GLY A 36 3.49 -4.22 -22.85
CA GLY A 36 2.13 -4.03 -22.35
C GLY A 36 1.97 -2.81 -21.45
N ARG A 37 0.77 -2.66 -20.85
CA ARG A 37 0.49 -1.64 -19.85
C ARG A 37 1.37 -1.82 -18.61
N THR A 38 1.81 -0.71 -18.04
CA THR A 38 2.65 -0.63 -16.84
C THR A 38 2.00 0.26 -15.77
N VAL A 39 2.44 0.11 -14.53
CA VAL A 39 1.96 0.87 -13.37
C VAL A 39 3.13 1.34 -12.53
N LEU A 40 3.12 2.61 -12.16
CA LEU A 40 3.99 3.20 -11.14
C LEU A 40 3.17 3.70 -9.96
N LEU A 41 3.36 3.10 -8.79
CA LEU A 41 2.82 3.58 -7.52
C LEU A 41 3.92 4.32 -6.75
N ALA A 42 3.83 5.64 -6.71
CA ALA A 42 4.79 6.50 -6.03
C ALA A 42 4.23 7.01 -4.69
N PHE A 43 5.04 6.94 -3.65
CA PHE A 43 4.74 7.45 -2.32
C PHE A 43 5.51 8.75 -2.10
N LEU A 44 4.78 9.85 -1.90
CA LEU A 44 5.32 11.18 -1.64
C LEU A 44 5.27 11.45 -0.13
N PRO A 45 6.41 11.44 0.57
CA PRO A 45 6.43 11.70 2.00
C PRO A 45 6.21 13.19 2.29
N PHE A 46 5.54 13.44 3.40
CA PHE A 46 5.32 14.77 3.96
C PHE A 46 6.18 14.90 5.22
N ASP A 47 6.95 15.98 5.34
CA ASP A 47 7.66 16.28 6.58
C ASP A 47 6.67 16.91 7.55
N THR A 48 6.34 16.19 8.63
CA THR A 48 5.43 16.71 9.66
C THR A 48 6.15 17.63 10.65
N ARG A 49 7.46 17.84 10.50
CA ARG A 49 8.22 18.74 11.38
C ARG A 49 7.85 20.18 11.04
N PRO A 50 7.58 21.04 12.05
CA PRO A 50 7.40 22.46 11.83
C PRO A 50 8.61 23.03 11.10
N SER A 51 8.40 23.86 10.07
CA SER A 51 9.52 24.56 9.45
C SER A 51 10.13 25.51 10.47
N ASP A 52 11.46 25.54 10.56
CA ASP A 52 12.20 26.45 11.46
C ASP A 52 11.90 27.94 11.16
N ASN A 53 11.31 28.19 9.99
CA ASN A 53 11.10 29.50 9.40
C ASN A 53 9.68 30.04 9.69
N GLY A 54 8.79 29.23 10.28
CA GLY A 54 7.38 29.56 10.47
C GLY A 54 6.56 29.65 9.18
N ILE A 55 7.12 29.21 8.04
CA ILE A 55 6.42 29.13 6.76
C ILE A 55 5.70 27.79 6.71
N GLU A 56 4.37 27.82 6.58
CA GLU A 56 3.58 26.61 6.41
C GLU A 56 3.93 25.95 5.08
N GLU A 57 4.41 24.70 5.13
CA GLU A 57 4.69 23.95 3.90
C GLU A 57 3.36 23.57 3.22
N PRO A 58 3.27 23.67 1.87
CA PRO A 58 2.08 23.26 1.14
C PRO A 58 1.70 21.82 1.46
N SER A 59 0.41 21.55 1.64
CA SER A 59 -0.07 20.19 1.89
C SER A 59 0.26 19.28 0.71
N ILE A 60 0.28 17.95 0.93
CA ILE A 60 0.45 17.01 -0.20
C ILE A 60 -0.67 17.19 -1.23
N LEU A 61 -1.89 17.53 -0.81
CA LEU A 61 -2.99 17.81 -1.72
C LEU A 61 -2.68 19.03 -2.60
N ASP A 62 -2.13 20.11 -2.05
CA ASP A 62 -1.74 21.31 -2.81
C ASP A 62 -0.62 21.01 -3.81
N ARG A 63 0.37 20.23 -3.37
CA ARG A 63 1.49 19.80 -4.21
C ARG A 63 1.01 18.97 -5.39
N LEU A 64 0.08 18.04 -5.17
CA LEU A 64 -0.56 17.28 -6.25
C LEU A 64 -1.47 18.17 -7.11
N ASN A 65 -2.14 19.15 -6.51
CA ASN A 65 -3.02 20.08 -7.21
C ASN A 65 -2.26 20.98 -8.20
N PHE A 66 -0.98 21.24 -7.97
CA PHE A 66 -0.10 21.96 -8.88
C PHE A 66 0.05 21.26 -10.26
N HIS A 67 -0.26 19.96 -10.33
CA HIS A 67 -0.25 19.19 -11.57
C HIS A 67 -1.69 19.04 -12.11
N PRO A 68 -2.10 19.83 -13.12
CA PRO A 68 -3.47 19.80 -13.65
C PRO A 68 -3.80 18.49 -14.37
N GLU A 69 -2.81 17.68 -14.74
CA GLU A 69 -2.98 16.38 -15.40
C GLU A 69 -3.46 15.28 -14.44
N LEU A 70 -3.30 15.47 -13.13
CA LEU A 70 -3.69 14.50 -12.12
C LEU A 70 -5.18 14.61 -11.81
N SER A 71 -5.87 13.47 -11.86
CA SER A 71 -7.14 13.28 -11.17
C SER A 71 -6.88 13.15 -9.66
N LEU A 72 -7.69 13.82 -8.85
CA LEU A 72 -7.42 13.97 -7.42
C LEU A 72 -8.44 13.25 -6.55
N GLY A 73 -7.98 12.75 -5.41
CA GLY A 73 -8.84 12.22 -4.37
C GLY A 73 -8.12 12.04 -3.05
N LEU A 74 -8.84 11.46 -2.09
CA LEU A 74 -8.37 11.15 -0.76
C LEU A 74 -8.55 9.64 -0.48
N VAL A 75 -7.50 9.01 0.03
CA VAL A 75 -7.48 7.59 0.36
C VAL A 75 -7.78 7.40 1.84
N GLY A 76 -8.84 6.65 2.14
CA GLY A 76 -9.12 6.15 3.47
C GLY A 76 -8.14 5.04 3.84
N ALA A 77 -7.20 5.33 4.74
CA ALA A 77 -6.08 4.44 5.05
C ALA A 77 -6.45 3.14 5.79
N THR A 78 -7.20 3.18 6.91
CA THR A 78 -7.48 1.96 7.73
C THR A 78 -8.85 1.97 8.42
N GLN A 79 -9.38 0.77 8.75
CA GLN A 79 -10.63 0.58 9.49
C GLN A 79 -10.29 0.41 10.97
N GLY A 80 -10.53 1.44 11.78
CA GLY A 80 -10.16 1.45 13.19
C GLY A 80 -8.82 2.15 13.44
N GLY A 81 -7.98 1.57 14.30
CA GLY A 81 -6.66 2.13 14.62
C GLY A 81 -5.77 2.26 13.39
N TYR A 82 -5.14 3.42 13.23
CA TYR A 82 -4.23 3.69 12.12
C TYR A 82 -2.82 3.17 12.43
N ASP A 83 -2.20 2.53 11.43
CA ASP A 83 -0.81 2.07 11.44
C ASP A 83 -0.27 2.15 10.00
N GLU A 84 0.91 2.74 9.81
CA GLU A 84 1.57 2.90 8.51
C GLU A 84 1.79 1.53 7.84
N THR A 85 2.32 0.56 8.59
CA THR A 85 2.65 -0.76 8.06
C THR A 85 1.39 -1.53 7.72
N GLN A 86 0.33 -1.45 8.55
CA GLN A 86 -0.97 -2.04 8.20
C GLN A 86 -1.56 -1.41 6.94
N THR A 87 -1.45 -0.09 6.77
CA THR A 87 -1.96 0.60 5.56
C THR A 87 -1.30 0.05 4.30
N LEU A 88 0.03 -0.13 4.34
CA LEU A 88 0.80 -0.68 3.22
C LEU A 88 0.47 -2.16 2.97
N LEU A 89 0.26 -2.96 4.04
CA LEU A 89 -0.18 -4.35 3.92
C LEU A 89 -1.61 -4.45 3.34
N ASP A 90 -2.53 -3.60 3.77
CA ASP A 90 -3.91 -3.53 3.26
C ASP A 90 -3.93 -3.22 1.75
N ILE A 91 -3.04 -2.34 1.27
CA ILE A 91 -2.83 -2.11 -0.17
C ILE A 91 -2.39 -3.41 -0.86
N THR A 92 -1.46 -4.18 -0.28
CA THR A 92 -0.94 -5.40 -0.92
C THR A 92 -1.99 -6.49 -1.06
N GLN A 93 -2.85 -6.64 -0.06
CA GLN A 93 -3.83 -7.74 0.04
C GLN A 93 -5.17 -7.36 -0.59
N GLY A 94 -5.42 -6.08 -0.88
CA GLY A 94 -6.66 -5.58 -1.47
C GLY A 94 -7.88 -5.77 -0.57
N THR A 95 -7.68 -5.95 0.74
CA THR A 95 -8.73 -6.26 1.72
C THR A 95 -8.46 -5.56 3.03
N ARG A 96 -9.52 -5.03 3.66
CA ARG A 96 -9.44 -4.26 4.89
C ARG A 96 -10.20 -5.00 5.97
N VAL A 97 -9.55 -5.24 7.10
CA VAL A 97 -10.21 -5.67 8.33
C VAL A 97 -9.71 -4.81 9.48
N SER A 98 -10.52 -4.71 10.54
CA SER A 98 -10.10 -3.96 11.72
C SER A 98 -8.84 -4.57 12.33
N SER A 99 -7.89 -3.73 12.75
CA SER A 99 -6.70 -4.16 13.49
C SER A 99 -7.03 -4.98 14.75
N ALA A 100 -8.21 -4.78 15.33
CA ALA A 100 -8.72 -5.55 16.47
C ALA A 100 -9.06 -7.01 16.16
N ALA A 101 -9.26 -7.36 14.88
CA ALA A 101 -9.62 -8.70 14.43
C ALA A 101 -8.40 -9.62 14.27
N TYR A 102 -7.18 -9.07 14.24
CA TYR A 102 -5.94 -9.85 14.13
C TYR A 102 -5.42 -10.32 15.50
N LYS A 103 -4.70 -11.44 15.50
CA LYS A 103 -3.96 -11.97 16.65
C LYS A 103 -2.49 -12.24 16.24
N PRO A 104 -1.51 -11.52 16.81
CA PRO A 104 -1.66 -10.38 17.73
C PRO A 104 -2.25 -9.15 17.03
N LYS A 105 -2.83 -8.22 17.80
CA LYS A 105 -3.39 -6.97 17.27
C LYS A 105 -2.32 -6.09 16.61
N ARG A 106 -1.15 -6.00 17.26
CA ARG A 106 -0.01 -5.19 16.79
C ARG A 106 0.57 -5.79 15.50
N VAL A 107 0.85 -4.93 14.53
CA VAL A 107 1.54 -5.30 13.30
C VAL A 107 2.98 -5.69 13.63
N PRO A 108 3.52 -6.79 13.09
CA PRO A 108 4.91 -7.16 13.32
C PRO A 108 5.85 -6.12 12.70
N LEU A 109 7.04 -5.99 13.29
CA LEU A 109 8.08 -5.14 12.73
C LEU A 109 8.57 -5.74 11.41
N LEU A 110 8.42 -5.00 10.33
CA LEU A 110 8.94 -5.38 9.02
C LEU A 110 10.25 -4.64 8.76
N SER A 111 11.35 -5.39 8.67
CA SER A 111 12.68 -4.84 8.39
C SER A 111 13.10 -5.19 6.97
N TYR A 112 13.41 -4.16 6.19
CA TYR A 112 13.85 -4.28 4.81
C TYR A 112 15.31 -4.73 4.72
N TYR A 113 15.58 -5.76 3.92
CA TYR A 113 16.92 -6.23 3.61
C TYR A 113 17.12 -6.31 2.10
N GLN A 114 18.11 -5.59 1.60
CA GLN A 114 18.53 -5.70 0.20
C GLN A 114 19.54 -6.84 0.05
N GLN A 115 19.32 -7.69 -0.96
CA GLN A 115 20.23 -8.75 -1.36
C GLN A 115 20.52 -8.62 -2.85
N GLY A 116 21.61 -7.90 -3.18
CA GLY A 116 21.94 -7.57 -4.57
C GLY A 116 20.88 -6.67 -5.20
N ASP A 117 20.28 -7.13 -6.29
CA ASP A 117 19.18 -6.46 -6.99
C ASP A 117 17.80 -6.91 -6.51
N MET A 118 17.71 -7.75 -5.49
CA MET A 118 16.46 -8.15 -4.85
C MET A 118 16.34 -7.57 -3.45
N ALA A 119 15.14 -7.61 -2.87
CA ALA A 119 14.94 -7.33 -1.45
C ALA A 119 13.98 -8.32 -0.80
N LEU A 120 14.07 -8.43 0.52
CA LEU A 120 13.18 -9.22 1.34
C LEU A 120 12.86 -8.50 2.65
N PHE A 121 11.75 -8.89 3.27
CA PHE A 121 11.37 -8.39 4.59
C PHE A 121 11.56 -9.47 5.66
N GLN A 122 12.35 -9.15 6.68
CA GLN A 122 12.29 -9.87 7.95
C GLN A 122 10.98 -9.51 8.67
N GLY A 123 10.35 -10.49 9.33
CA GLY A 123 9.05 -10.34 9.97
C GLY A 123 7.85 -10.63 9.04
N TRP A 124 8.10 -10.93 7.76
CA TRP A 124 7.02 -11.24 6.81
C TRP A 124 6.24 -12.52 7.15
N LEU A 125 6.94 -13.54 7.66
CA LEU A 125 6.29 -14.76 8.14
C LEU A 125 5.35 -14.48 9.31
N ASP A 126 5.73 -13.57 10.21
CA ASP A 126 4.87 -13.13 11.31
C ASP A 126 3.66 -12.34 10.78
N ALA A 127 3.84 -11.53 9.74
CA ALA A 127 2.75 -10.81 9.10
C ALA A 127 1.74 -11.77 8.45
N ARG A 128 2.22 -12.85 7.83
CA ARG A 128 1.39 -13.93 7.29
C ARG A 128 0.66 -14.69 8.40
N ALA A 129 1.36 -15.16 9.42
CA ALA A 129 0.74 -15.87 10.54
C ALA A 129 -0.32 -15.00 11.24
N ARG A 130 -0.08 -13.69 11.32
CA ARG A 130 -1.07 -12.73 11.80
C ARG A 130 -2.26 -12.61 10.85
N ALA A 131 -2.05 -12.54 9.54
CA ALA A 131 -3.12 -12.50 8.54
C ALA A 131 -4.01 -13.76 8.61
N ASP A 132 -3.41 -14.94 8.75
CA ASP A 132 -4.11 -16.23 8.87
C ASP A 132 -5.00 -16.30 10.13
N SER A 133 -4.73 -15.47 11.13
CA SER A 133 -5.55 -15.39 12.35
C SER A 133 -6.81 -14.53 12.21
N ALA A 134 -6.91 -13.74 11.15
CA ALA A 134 -8.03 -12.86 10.90
C ALA A 134 -9.26 -13.66 10.43
N PRO A 135 -10.48 -13.16 10.66
CA PRO A 135 -11.71 -13.85 10.23
C PRO A 135 -11.97 -13.79 8.72
N ALA A 136 -11.13 -13.10 7.94
CA ALA A 136 -11.25 -12.97 6.50
C ALA A 136 -10.03 -13.58 5.82
N ASP A 137 -10.18 -14.01 4.57
CA ASP A 137 -9.08 -14.49 3.75
C ASP A 137 -8.16 -13.31 3.38
N ILE A 138 -7.02 -13.23 4.07
CA ILE A 138 -6.07 -12.14 3.93
C ILE A 138 -4.73 -12.71 3.50
N VAL A 139 -4.23 -12.22 2.36
CA VAL A 139 -2.97 -12.68 1.78
C VAL A 139 -2.02 -11.49 1.60
N PRO A 140 -1.11 -11.23 2.55
CA PRO A 140 -0.08 -10.21 2.40
C PRO A 140 0.75 -10.44 1.13
N GLY A 141 0.98 -9.39 0.35
CA GLY A 141 1.77 -9.45 -0.89
C GLY A 141 1.03 -10.02 -2.11
N LEU A 142 -0.29 -10.25 -2.01
CA LEU A 142 -1.10 -10.81 -3.08
C LEU A 142 -1.04 -10.00 -4.39
N LEU A 143 -1.02 -8.67 -4.30
CA LEU A 143 -0.90 -7.78 -5.46
C LEU A 143 0.33 -8.11 -6.31
N ALA A 144 1.53 -8.03 -5.72
CA ALA A 144 2.75 -8.31 -6.46
C ALA A 144 2.86 -9.79 -6.86
N GLN A 145 2.34 -10.71 -6.04
CA GLN A 145 2.29 -12.14 -6.38
C GLN A 145 1.44 -12.42 -7.63
N THR A 146 0.36 -11.67 -7.83
CA THR A 146 -0.57 -11.83 -8.97
C THR A 146 0.03 -11.30 -10.28
N ILE A 147 0.98 -10.36 -10.20
CA ILE A 147 1.57 -9.73 -11.38
C ILE A 147 2.71 -10.59 -11.92
N PRO A 148 2.70 -11.00 -13.21
CA PRO A 148 3.80 -11.75 -13.80
C PRO A 148 5.14 -11.01 -13.66
N GLY A 149 6.12 -11.67 -13.06
CA GLY A 149 7.43 -11.08 -12.75
C GLY A 149 7.47 -10.28 -11.45
N GLY A 150 6.38 -10.17 -10.69
CA GLY A 150 6.35 -9.49 -9.41
C GLY A 150 6.43 -7.96 -9.49
N GLY A 151 6.51 -7.34 -8.31
CA GLY A 151 6.78 -5.91 -8.16
C GLY A 151 8.28 -5.59 -8.21
N ALA A 152 8.58 -4.34 -8.56
CA ALA A 152 9.88 -3.71 -8.39
C ALA A 152 9.81 -2.53 -7.42
N TYR A 153 10.95 -2.10 -6.90
CA TYR A 153 11.02 -0.93 -6.03
C TYR A 153 12.17 0.02 -6.35
N ALA A 154 11.87 1.32 -6.44
CA ALA A 154 12.86 2.40 -6.47
C ALA A 154 12.81 3.20 -5.16
N GLY A 155 13.90 3.22 -4.40
CA GLY A 155 13.98 3.92 -3.12
C GLY A 155 15.15 4.90 -3.03
N VAL A 156 15.11 5.75 -2.00
CA VAL A 156 16.18 6.69 -1.67
C VAL A 156 17.02 6.12 -0.53
N SER A 157 18.35 6.13 -0.68
CA SER A 157 19.29 5.62 0.32
C SER A 157 19.25 6.43 1.62
N GLY A 158 19.54 5.79 2.75
CA GLY A 158 19.69 6.47 4.04
C GLY A 158 18.39 6.65 4.83
N ARG A 159 17.30 5.97 4.46
CA ARG A 159 16.03 5.95 5.20
C ARG A 159 15.37 4.57 5.20
N ALA A 160 14.30 4.42 5.98
CA ALA A 160 13.44 3.24 5.91
C ALA A 160 12.82 3.10 4.52
N GLN A 161 12.58 1.86 4.08
CA GLN A 161 12.02 1.53 2.76
C GLN A 161 10.65 0.85 2.91
N LEU A 162 9.84 1.27 3.89
CA LEU A 162 8.55 0.66 4.17
C LEU A 162 7.60 0.80 2.97
N GLU A 163 7.70 1.89 2.22
CA GLU A 163 6.92 2.15 1.01
C GLU A 163 7.12 1.06 -0.06
N SER A 164 8.13 0.20 0.07
CA SER A 164 8.36 -0.94 -0.83
C SER A 164 7.44 -2.14 -0.58
N ILE A 165 6.73 -2.19 0.56
CA ILE A 165 5.83 -3.29 0.95
C ILE A 165 4.82 -3.66 -0.17
N PRO A 166 4.13 -2.72 -0.85
CA PRO A 166 3.24 -3.05 -1.97
C PRO A 166 3.91 -3.80 -3.13
N GLY A 167 5.24 -3.66 -3.29
CA GLY A 167 6.01 -4.37 -4.30
C GLY A 167 6.44 -5.79 -3.88
N ALA A 168 6.22 -6.18 -2.62
CA ALA A 168 6.59 -7.50 -2.11
C ALA A 168 5.51 -8.54 -2.41
N ASN A 169 5.95 -9.72 -2.84
CA ASN A 169 5.07 -10.86 -3.08
C ASN A 169 4.69 -11.60 -1.78
N GLU A 170 3.95 -12.69 -1.91
CA GLU A 170 3.47 -13.48 -0.76
C GLU A 170 4.62 -14.06 0.10
N ALA A 171 5.81 -14.23 -0.47
CA ALA A 171 7.01 -14.66 0.24
C ALA A 171 7.78 -13.49 0.90
N GLY A 172 7.27 -12.26 0.81
CA GLY A 172 7.90 -11.07 1.35
C GLY A 172 9.11 -10.60 0.56
N ARG A 173 9.16 -10.91 -0.74
CA ARG A 173 10.29 -10.63 -1.63
C ARG A 173 9.91 -9.63 -2.72
N ILE A 174 10.84 -8.74 -3.04
CA ILE A 174 10.79 -7.84 -4.18
C ILE A 174 11.83 -8.30 -5.18
N GLY A 175 11.38 -8.68 -6.38
CA GLY A 175 12.22 -9.36 -7.37
C GLY A 175 13.17 -8.43 -8.13
N LEU A 176 13.05 -7.11 -7.97
CA LEU A 176 14.00 -6.15 -8.52
C LEU A 176 13.93 -4.83 -7.74
N VAL A 177 15.07 -4.34 -7.25
CA VAL A 177 15.16 -3.08 -6.51
C VAL A 177 16.27 -2.19 -7.05
N SER A 178 16.09 -0.89 -6.85
CA SER A 178 17.11 0.11 -7.09
C SER A 178 17.06 1.13 -5.95
N ILE A 179 18.12 1.20 -5.16
CA ILE A 179 18.28 2.17 -4.08
C ILE A 179 19.42 3.11 -4.47
N GLY A 180 19.21 4.41 -4.32
CA GLY A 180 20.15 5.42 -4.82
C GLY A 180 19.85 6.80 -4.25
N LYS A 181 20.29 7.84 -4.96
CA LYS A 181 20.14 9.22 -4.49
C LYS A 181 18.70 9.70 -4.64
N ALA A 182 18.40 10.84 -4.01
CA ALA A 182 17.09 11.48 -4.09
C ALA A 182 16.81 12.06 -5.48
N ASP A 183 17.84 12.60 -6.15
CA ASP A 183 17.75 13.31 -7.43
C ASP A 183 17.52 12.39 -8.64
N ASP A 184 17.88 11.11 -8.54
CA ASP A 184 17.76 10.15 -9.64
C ASP A 184 16.60 9.14 -9.47
N VAL A 185 15.80 9.24 -8.40
CA VAL A 185 14.77 8.24 -8.09
C VAL A 185 13.72 8.07 -9.19
N ALA A 186 13.28 9.17 -9.81
CA ALA A 186 12.29 9.14 -10.90
C ALA A 186 12.85 8.42 -12.14
N THR A 187 14.08 8.74 -12.54
CA THR A 187 14.78 8.05 -13.63
C THR A 187 14.98 6.56 -13.33
N ARG A 188 15.33 6.21 -12.08
CA ARG A 188 15.48 4.82 -11.66
C ARG A 188 14.15 4.07 -11.69
N ALA A 189 13.06 4.67 -11.23
CA ALA A 189 11.72 4.10 -11.30
C ALA A 189 11.30 3.82 -12.75
N GLN A 190 11.48 4.80 -13.65
CA GLN A 190 11.20 4.63 -15.08
C GLN A 190 12.06 3.52 -15.72
N ARG A 191 13.35 3.43 -15.34
CA ARG A 191 14.20 2.33 -15.80
C ARG A 191 13.72 0.96 -15.31
N LEU A 192 13.15 0.86 -14.11
CA LEU A 192 12.56 -0.39 -13.62
C LEU A 192 11.31 -0.78 -14.41
N LEU A 193 10.51 0.18 -14.87
CA LEU A 193 9.33 -0.08 -15.72
C LEU A 193 9.68 -0.73 -17.07
N THR A 194 10.92 -0.56 -17.55
CA THR A 194 11.41 -1.26 -18.74
C THR A 194 11.67 -2.76 -18.50
N LYS A 195 11.62 -3.22 -17.25
CA LYS A 195 11.86 -4.62 -16.83
C LYS A 195 10.69 -5.24 -16.09
N ARG A 196 9.84 -4.44 -15.45
CA ARG A 196 8.72 -4.88 -14.61
C ARG A 196 7.46 -4.11 -14.95
N ARG A 197 6.31 -4.79 -14.90
CA ARG A 197 5.01 -4.17 -15.20
C ARG A 197 4.48 -3.30 -14.06
N PHE A 198 4.98 -3.53 -12.85
CA PHE A 198 4.58 -2.82 -11.64
C PHE A 198 5.81 -2.41 -10.85
N VAL A 199 5.93 -1.11 -10.63
CA VAL A 199 7.01 -0.50 -9.86
C VAL A 199 6.40 0.33 -8.75
N VAL A 200 6.98 0.22 -7.57
CA VAL A 200 6.71 1.08 -6.43
C VAL A 200 7.89 2.04 -6.25
N ALA A 201 7.63 3.31 -5.95
CA ALA A 201 8.68 4.29 -5.72
C ALA A 201 8.48 5.02 -4.39
N GLY A 202 9.51 5.05 -3.55
CA GLY A 202 9.58 5.95 -2.40
C GLY A 202 10.26 7.25 -2.82
N LEU A 203 9.50 8.35 -2.92
CA LEU A 203 10.03 9.65 -3.34
C LEU A 203 10.70 10.37 -2.16
N PRO A 204 11.65 11.29 -2.38
CA PRO A 204 12.19 12.14 -1.32
C PRO A 204 11.13 13.14 -0.81
N THR A 205 11.39 13.75 0.35
CA THR A 205 10.55 14.82 0.91
C THR A 205 10.77 16.14 0.15
N ASN A 206 9.85 17.08 0.35
CA ASN A 206 9.97 18.50 -0.04
C ASN A 206 10.28 18.69 -1.53
N ALA A 207 11.04 19.73 -1.89
CA ALA A 207 11.31 20.12 -3.27
C ALA A 207 11.92 19.00 -4.15
N PRO A 208 12.85 18.14 -3.66
CA PRO A 208 13.28 16.97 -4.42
C PRO A 208 12.12 16.01 -4.76
N GLY A 209 11.14 15.88 -3.86
CA GLY A 209 9.94 15.08 -4.07
C GLY A 209 9.06 15.67 -5.17
N ASP A 210 8.86 16.99 -5.16
CA ASP A 210 8.10 17.70 -6.21
C ASP A 210 8.77 17.55 -7.57
N THR A 211 10.09 17.72 -7.62
CA THR A 211 10.88 17.53 -8.83
C THR A 211 10.74 16.09 -9.34
N ALA A 212 10.74 15.09 -8.45
CA ALA A 212 10.54 13.71 -8.84
C ALA A 212 9.14 13.46 -9.41
N VAL A 213 8.08 14.02 -8.80
CA VAL A 213 6.70 13.92 -9.33
C VAL A 213 6.59 14.56 -10.72
N GLU A 214 7.13 15.77 -10.90
CA GLU A 214 7.14 16.43 -12.21
C GLU A 214 7.84 15.58 -13.26
N GLN A 215 9.02 15.02 -12.93
CA GLN A 215 9.75 14.14 -13.83
C GLN A 215 8.97 12.87 -14.18
N LEU A 216 8.27 12.26 -13.22
CA LEU A 216 7.44 11.08 -13.45
C LEU A 216 6.26 11.39 -14.37
N ILE A 217 5.57 12.52 -14.17
CA ILE A 217 4.46 12.95 -15.03
C ILE A 217 4.95 13.23 -16.45
N LYS A 218 6.06 13.97 -16.58
CA LYS A 218 6.63 14.41 -17.86
C LYS A 218 7.12 13.24 -18.73
N HIS A 219 7.73 12.22 -18.13
CA HIS A 219 8.30 11.08 -18.86
C HIS A 219 7.38 9.86 -18.91
N ARG A 220 6.16 9.97 -18.39
CA ARG A 220 5.18 8.90 -18.37
C ARG A 220 4.87 8.39 -19.77
N ALA A 221 4.88 7.07 -19.96
CA ALA A 221 4.43 6.49 -21.22
C ALA A 221 2.89 6.54 -21.36
N PRO A 222 2.32 6.57 -22.58
CA PRO A 222 0.86 6.59 -22.76
C PRO A 222 0.13 5.36 -22.18
N ASN A 223 0.81 4.22 -22.09
CA ASN A 223 0.33 2.94 -21.54
C ASN A 223 0.71 2.74 -20.06
N GLU A 224 1.20 3.79 -19.40
CA GLU A 224 1.57 3.78 -17.99
C GLU A 224 0.49 4.48 -17.15
N LEU A 225 0.09 3.81 -16.06
CA LEU A 225 -0.73 4.37 -15.00
C LEU A 225 0.20 4.84 -13.88
N LEU A 226 0.21 6.14 -13.63
CA LEU A 226 0.96 6.74 -12.53
C LEU A 226 0.00 7.11 -11.40
N MET A 227 0.26 6.58 -10.22
CA MET A 227 -0.44 6.89 -8.98
C MET A 227 0.56 7.52 -8.01
N VAL A 228 0.34 8.76 -7.58
CA VAL A 228 1.18 9.44 -6.58
C VAL A 228 0.33 9.64 -5.33
N MET A 229 0.67 8.97 -4.24
CA MET A 229 -0.06 9.02 -2.98
C MET A 229 0.81 9.59 -1.88
N GLN A 230 0.23 10.31 -0.93
CA GLN A 230 0.91 10.64 0.32
C GLN A 230 1.41 9.34 0.98
N THR A 231 2.68 9.33 1.40
CA THR A 231 3.22 8.25 2.23
C THR A 231 2.42 8.16 3.51
N PRO A 232 1.88 6.99 3.89
CA PRO A 232 1.16 6.85 5.15
C PRO A 232 2.08 7.29 6.30
N PRO A 233 1.79 8.41 7.02
CA PRO A 233 2.74 8.96 7.98
C PRO A 233 2.70 8.19 9.30
N GLN A 234 3.74 8.32 10.11
CA GLN A 234 3.83 7.71 11.46
C GLN A 234 2.97 8.43 12.51
N ALA A 235 1.70 8.67 12.18
CA ALA A 235 0.70 9.18 13.12
C ALA A 235 -0.11 8.02 13.72
N LEU A 236 -0.78 8.24 14.84
CA LEU A 236 -1.72 7.26 15.44
C LEU A 236 -3.20 7.61 15.17
N ALA A 237 -3.45 8.66 14.38
CA ALA A 237 -4.79 9.16 14.12
C ALA A 237 -5.31 8.72 12.75
N PRO A 238 -6.60 8.37 12.61
CA PRO A 238 -7.22 8.15 11.31
C PRO A 238 -7.09 9.41 10.46
N GLN A 239 -6.55 9.26 9.25
CA GLN A 239 -6.36 10.35 8.31
C GLN A 239 -6.68 9.90 6.89
N LEU A 240 -7.08 10.88 6.09
CA LEU A 240 -7.22 10.74 4.65
C LEU A 240 -5.90 11.10 3.99
N LEU A 241 -5.43 10.24 3.09
CA LEU A 241 -4.15 10.43 2.39
C LEU A 241 -4.42 10.93 0.98
N PRO A 242 -4.00 12.14 0.60
CA PRO A 242 -4.11 12.63 -0.77
C PRO A 242 -3.49 11.67 -1.79
N ILE A 243 -4.16 11.54 -2.94
CA ILE A 243 -3.68 10.77 -4.08
C ILE A 243 -3.99 11.53 -5.38
N GLY A 244 -3.03 11.47 -6.30
CA GLY A 244 -3.16 11.93 -7.68
C GLY A 244 -2.96 10.77 -8.63
N ILE A 245 -3.82 10.62 -9.64
CA ILE A 245 -3.73 9.55 -10.64
C ILE A 245 -3.76 10.14 -12.03
N VAL A 246 -2.86 9.67 -12.90
CA VAL A 246 -2.91 9.93 -14.34
C VAL A 246 -2.82 8.62 -15.12
N GLY A 247 -3.64 8.50 -16.17
CA GLY A 247 -3.74 7.30 -17.01
C GLY A 247 -5.14 6.69 -17.05
N LEU A 248 -6.03 7.01 -16.11
CA LEU A 248 -7.43 6.52 -16.09
C LEU A 248 -8.38 7.29 -17.02
N GLY A 249 -7.92 8.39 -17.63
CA GLY A 249 -8.72 9.31 -18.43
C GLY A 249 -8.24 10.74 -18.26
N GLY A 250 -9.13 11.71 -18.48
CA GLY A 250 -8.85 13.12 -18.22
C GLY A 250 -8.85 13.47 -16.73
N PRO A 251 -8.36 14.66 -16.35
CA PRO A 251 -8.37 15.13 -14.96
C PRO A 251 -9.80 15.17 -14.40
N SER A 252 -10.02 14.52 -13.25
CA SER A 252 -11.35 14.38 -12.61
C SER A 252 -11.20 14.13 -11.10
N ASN A 253 -12.31 14.07 -10.38
CA ASN A 253 -12.31 13.50 -9.04
C ASN A 253 -12.26 11.97 -9.09
N LEU A 254 -11.75 11.36 -8.02
CA LEU A 254 -11.68 9.91 -7.86
C LEU A 254 -12.86 9.39 -7.03
N THR A 255 -13.45 8.27 -7.43
CA THR A 255 -14.52 7.59 -6.69
C THR A 255 -14.32 6.08 -6.71
N SER A 256 -14.97 5.39 -5.78
CA SER A 256 -14.95 3.93 -5.67
C SER A 256 -16.23 3.40 -5.01
N ASP A 257 -16.68 2.24 -5.46
CA ASP A 257 -17.85 1.56 -4.89
C ASP A 257 -17.60 1.06 -3.46
N SER A 258 -16.32 1.00 -3.02
CA SER A 258 -15.94 0.67 -1.63
C SER A 258 -16.34 1.75 -0.63
N THR A 259 -16.27 3.02 -1.02
CA THR A 259 -16.53 4.17 -0.15
C THR A 259 -17.90 4.80 -0.44
N LYS A 260 -18.32 4.81 -1.71
CA LYS A 260 -19.54 5.49 -2.20
C LYS A 260 -19.57 6.97 -1.83
N LEU A 261 -18.39 7.60 -1.82
CA LEU A 261 -18.20 9.01 -1.50
C LEU A 261 -17.35 9.64 -2.59
N ASP A 262 -17.85 10.72 -3.17
CA ASP A 262 -17.13 11.46 -4.21
C ASP A 262 -15.82 12.02 -3.66
N GLY A 263 -14.75 11.85 -4.43
CA GLY A 263 -13.41 12.29 -4.02
C GLY A 263 -12.73 11.37 -3.01
N ILE A 264 -13.40 10.32 -2.50
CA ILE A 264 -12.84 9.41 -1.49
C ILE A 264 -12.76 7.99 -2.03
N VAL A 265 -11.60 7.36 -1.90
CA VAL A 265 -11.37 5.95 -2.25
C VAL A 265 -10.79 5.21 -1.04
N ALA A 266 -10.82 3.89 -1.04
CA ALA A 266 -10.17 3.10 0.01
C ALA A 266 -8.76 2.68 -0.42
N GLY A 267 -7.82 2.55 0.53
CA GLY A 267 -6.46 2.07 0.21
C GLY A 267 -6.45 0.69 -0.48
N ILE A 268 -7.43 -0.15 -0.13
CA ILE A 268 -7.63 -1.47 -0.73
C ILE A 268 -8.08 -1.43 -2.19
N ASP A 269 -8.50 -0.28 -2.70
CA ASP A 269 -8.94 -0.09 -4.09
C ASP A 269 -7.75 0.06 -5.05
N LEU A 270 -6.55 0.35 -4.53
CA LEU A 270 -5.34 0.47 -5.35
C LEU A 270 -5.02 -0.85 -6.05
N ALA A 271 -4.96 -1.96 -5.31
CA ALA A 271 -4.64 -3.28 -5.88
C ALA A 271 -5.56 -3.71 -7.04
N PRO A 272 -6.90 -3.74 -6.90
CA PRO A 272 -7.80 -4.11 -8.01
C PRO A 272 -7.73 -3.12 -9.17
N THR A 273 -7.48 -1.83 -8.93
CA THR A 273 -7.27 -0.84 -9.99
C THR A 273 -6.01 -1.13 -10.79
N ILE A 274 -4.90 -1.45 -10.10
CA ILE A 274 -3.61 -1.81 -10.69
C ILE A 274 -3.75 -3.08 -11.54
N LEU A 275 -4.37 -4.13 -11.01
CA LEU A 275 -4.57 -5.38 -11.73
C LEU A 275 -5.45 -5.19 -12.97
N ASN A 276 -6.55 -4.46 -12.85
CA ASN A 276 -7.44 -4.18 -13.96
C ASN A 276 -6.73 -3.37 -15.08
N TRP A 277 -5.97 -2.34 -14.71
CA TRP A 277 -5.17 -1.60 -15.69
C TRP A 277 -4.20 -2.52 -16.44
N LEU A 278 -3.50 -3.39 -15.71
CA LEU A 278 -2.61 -4.39 -16.28
C LEU A 278 -3.32 -5.49 -17.09
N GLY A 279 -4.66 -5.50 -17.14
CA GLY A 279 -5.45 -6.53 -17.81
C GLY A 279 -5.38 -7.89 -17.12
N LEU A 280 -5.15 -7.91 -15.80
CA LEU A 280 -5.10 -9.10 -14.97
C LEU A 280 -6.41 -9.24 -14.20
N LYS A 281 -6.83 -10.49 -13.96
CA LYS A 281 -7.99 -10.78 -13.13
C LYS A 281 -7.67 -10.42 -11.67
N THR A 282 -8.57 -9.70 -11.02
CA THR A 282 -8.54 -9.47 -9.57
C THR A 282 -8.89 -10.77 -8.83
N PRO A 283 -8.05 -11.27 -7.91
CA PRO A 283 -8.38 -12.41 -7.06
C PRO A 283 -9.60 -12.15 -6.17
N ASP A 284 -10.37 -13.18 -5.85
CA ASP A 284 -11.62 -13.06 -5.10
C ASP A 284 -11.36 -12.68 -3.62
N GLU A 285 -10.14 -12.89 -3.13
CA GLU A 285 -9.64 -12.48 -1.82
C GLU A 285 -9.56 -10.96 -1.70
N MET A 286 -9.36 -10.23 -2.80
CA MET A 286 -9.36 -8.76 -2.80
C MET A 286 -10.79 -8.22 -2.76
N LYS A 287 -11.14 -7.51 -1.69
CA LYS A 287 -12.48 -6.91 -1.50
C LYS A 287 -12.59 -5.46 -2.00
N GLY A 288 -11.47 -4.80 -2.26
CA GLY A 288 -11.45 -3.46 -2.85
C GLY A 288 -12.14 -3.41 -4.21
N GLN A 289 -12.54 -2.20 -4.60
CA GLN A 289 -13.21 -1.92 -5.87
C GLN A 289 -12.31 -1.08 -6.76
N GLN A 290 -12.57 -1.08 -8.06
CA GLN A 290 -11.77 -0.26 -8.97
C GLN A 290 -12.04 1.23 -8.75
N ILE A 291 -10.96 2.02 -8.71
CA ILE A 291 -11.04 3.47 -8.70
C ILE A 291 -11.49 3.94 -10.08
N LYS A 292 -12.50 4.80 -10.09
CA LYS A 292 -13.09 5.39 -11.29
C LYS A 292 -12.95 6.91 -11.25
N LEU A 293 -13.02 7.51 -12.43
CA LEU A 293 -13.13 8.95 -12.57
C LEU A 293 -14.62 9.32 -12.54
N ASP A 294 -14.99 10.26 -11.67
CA ASP A 294 -16.34 10.80 -11.63
C ASP A 294 -16.32 12.25 -11.16
N GLY A 295 -17.17 13.08 -11.76
CA GLY A 295 -17.26 14.51 -11.46
C GLY A 295 -16.04 15.36 -11.86
N PRO A 296 -16.17 16.68 -11.76
CA PRO A 296 -15.08 17.62 -12.01
C PRO A 296 -13.99 17.48 -10.94
N ARG A 297 -12.74 17.75 -11.32
CA ARG A 297 -11.62 17.86 -10.39
C ARG A 297 -11.80 19.07 -9.48
N ASP A 298 -11.89 18.85 -8.16
CA ASP A 298 -12.13 19.90 -7.17
C ASP A 298 -11.26 19.69 -5.92
N SER A 299 -10.08 20.30 -5.90
CA SER A 299 -9.16 20.21 -4.75
C SER A 299 -9.69 20.92 -3.51
N LEU A 300 -10.46 22.01 -3.68
CA LEU A 300 -11.00 22.79 -2.56
C LEU A 300 -12.07 22.01 -1.81
N ALA A 301 -12.93 21.27 -2.53
CA ALA A 301 -13.90 20.38 -1.91
C ALA A 301 -13.22 19.26 -1.11
N LEU A 302 -12.13 18.68 -1.64
CA LEU A 302 -11.33 17.66 -0.94
C LEU A 302 -10.68 18.23 0.33
N GLU A 303 -10.10 19.42 0.26
CA GLU A 303 -9.49 20.10 1.41
C GLU A 303 -10.53 20.40 2.50
N THR A 304 -11.65 21.01 2.12
CA THR A 304 -12.79 21.30 3.01
C THR A 304 -13.29 20.03 3.71
N PHE A 305 -13.39 18.92 2.97
CA PHE A 305 -13.80 17.64 3.52
C PHE A 305 -12.79 17.10 4.54
N ASN A 306 -11.50 17.14 4.21
CA ASN A 306 -10.43 16.69 5.09
C ASN A 306 -10.39 17.48 6.41
N ASP A 307 -10.50 18.80 6.34
CA ASP A 307 -10.47 19.66 7.53
C ASP A 307 -11.70 19.47 8.41
N ARG A 308 -12.87 19.30 7.80
CA ARG A 308 -14.09 18.95 8.54
C ARG A 308 -13.91 17.64 9.32
N LEU A 309 -13.26 16.63 8.75
CA LEU A 309 -13.02 15.37 9.45
C LEU A 309 -12.05 15.50 10.61
N LYS A 310 -10.98 16.31 10.46
CA LYS A 310 -10.06 16.62 11.58
C LYS A 310 -10.82 17.23 12.76
N VAL A 311 -11.70 18.20 12.50
CA VAL A 311 -12.51 18.86 13.54
C VAL A 311 -13.50 17.89 14.19
N VAL A 312 -14.19 17.07 13.39
CA VAL A 312 -15.18 16.12 13.92
C VAL A 312 -14.51 15.05 14.79
N ASN A 313 -13.37 14.51 14.38
CA ASN A 313 -12.63 13.54 15.18
C ASN A 313 -12.17 14.12 16.53
N GLY A 314 -11.72 15.38 16.55
CA GLY A 314 -11.33 16.06 17.79
C GLY A 314 -12.47 16.27 18.80
N ARG A 315 -13.73 16.34 18.34
CA ARG A 315 -14.90 16.64 19.20
C ARG A 315 -15.71 15.41 19.64
N ARG A 316 -15.52 14.25 19.00
CA ARG A 316 -16.32 13.03 19.24
C ARG A 316 -16.15 12.46 20.65
N PHE A 317 -14.92 12.37 21.14
CA PHE A 317 -14.65 11.82 22.48
C PHE A 317 -15.19 12.71 23.61
N PRO A 318 -14.94 14.04 23.62
CA PRO A 318 -15.52 14.93 24.63
C PRO A 318 -17.06 14.88 24.67
N ALA A 319 -17.72 14.78 23.50
CA ALA A 319 -19.18 14.67 23.43
C ALA A 319 -19.69 13.36 24.05
N LEU A 320 -19.05 12.22 23.74
CA LEU A 320 -19.40 10.91 24.32
C LEU A 320 -19.17 10.90 25.83
N GLU A 321 -18.05 11.45 26.30
CA GLU A 321 -17.75 11.59 27.72
C GLU A 321 -18.81 12.44 28.43
N THR A 322 -19.22 13.55 27.82
CA THR A 322 -20.27 14.41 28.37
C THR A 322 -21.60 13.68 28.47
N VAL A 323 -22.00 12.93 27.44
CA VAL A 323 -23.23 12.13 27.44
C VAL A 323 -23.19 11.02 28.49
N LEU A 324 -22.06 10.30 28.60
CA LEU A 324 -21.86 9.26 29.62
C LEU A 324 -21.90 9.85 31.04
N ALA A 325 -21.25 10.99 31.26
CA ALA A 325 -21.30 11.69 32.54
C ALA A 325 -22.71 12.14 32.89
N ALA A 326 -23.48 12.65 31.90
CA ALA A 326 -24.88 13.02 32.11
C ALA A 326 -25.74 11.80 32.49
N TRP A 327 -25.54 10.65 31.81
CA TRP A 327 -26.24 9.41 32.15
C TRP A 327 -25.87 8.89 33.54
N LEU A 328 -24.59 8.91 33.91
CA LEU A 328 -24.14 8.57 35.25
C LEU A 328 -24.78 9.46 36.31
N LEU A 329 -24.82 10.77 36.09
CA LEU A 329 -25.44 11.74 36.99
C LEU A 329 -26.96 11.48 37.12
N LEU A 330 -27.65 11.20 36.01
CA LEU A 330 -29.06 10.87 36.01
C LEU A 330 -29.35 9.58 36.80
N LEU A 331 -28.55 8.53 36.59
CA LEU A 331 -28.68 7.26 37.31
C LEU A 331 -28.42 7.42 38.82
N LEU A 332 -27.41 8.23 39.19
CA LEU A 332 -27.15 8.56 40.60
C LEU A 332 -28.31 9.32 41.25
N LEU A 333 -28.89 10.30 40.54
CA LEU A 333 -30.05 11.04 41.02
C LEU A 333 -31.28 10.15 41.19
N LEU A 334 -31.56 9.28 40.20
CA LEU A 334 -32.67 8.33 40.28
C LEU A 334 -32.47 7.32 41.42
N GLY A 335 -31.24 6.84 41.64
CA GLY A 335 -30.90 5.98 42.76
C GLY A 335 -31.14 6.65 44.12
N LEU A 336 -30.72 7.90 44.28
CA LEU A 336 -30.95 8.69 45.50
C LEU A 336 -32.44 8.96 45.79
N VAL A 337 -33.27 9.03 44.75
CA VAL A 337 -34.73 9.18 44.90
C VAL A 337 -35.40 7.84 45.24
N ALA A 338 -34.93 6.73 44.67
CA ALA A 338 -35.47 5.40 44.94
C ALA A 338 -35.13 4.85 46.35
N ASP A 339 -34.04 5.34 46.95
CA ASP A 339 -33.62 4.99 48.33
C ASP A 339 -34.35 5.79 49.42
N ARG A 340 -35.24 6.73 49.04
CA ARG A 340 -36.09 7.51 49.95
C ARG A 340 -37.53 7.01 49.95
#